data_AF-A0A938KUW4-F1
#
_entry.id   AF-A0A938KUW4-F1
#
_cell.length_a   1.000
_cell.length_b   1.000
_cell.length_c   1.000
_cell.angle_alpha   90.00
_cell.angle_beta   90.00
_cell.angle_gamma   90.00
#
_symmetry.space_group_name_H-M   'P 1'
#
loop_
_entity.id
_entity.type
_entity.pdbx_description
1 polymer ?
#
loop_
_entity_poly.entity_id
_entity_poly.type
_entity_poly.pdbx_seq_one_letter_code
_entity_poly.pdbx_strand_id
1 'polypeptide(L)'
;MKRNSIKIFLFGFLFGFLSTTLFANPDSLFYPKKRTLKSGTYFGLQSGRFYALEYGWELQRKTREDLVHSNTTAVHHGFNASYDFSRLNPILGYDIGFWSRTGNLDLTYGLSAAVRTDLKQLRFGLCPSVGIKVWQLHVQTGMYVLGPFYALDNTTFNSNTFFISARFLLVKHKKTKGAN
;
A
#
# COMPACT_ATOMS: atom_id res chain seq x y z
N MET A 1 63.71 -16.26 11.47
CA MET A 1 62.47 -15.60 11.93
C MET A 1 61.54 -15.36 10.74
N LYS A 2 60.24 -15.64 10.70
CA LYS A 2 59.36 -16.64 11.36
C LYS A 2 58.05 -16.57 10.52
N ARG A 3 57.89 -17.44 9.50
CA ARG A 3 56.71 -17.45 8.59
C ARG A 3 55.37 -17.68 9.32
N ASN A 4 55.44 -18.24 10.54
CA ASN A 4 54.29 -18.45 11.42
C ASN A 4 53.83 -17.17 12.15
N SER A 5 54.69 -16.17 12.34
CA SER A 5 54.34 -14.94 13.06
C SER A 5 53.35 -14.07 12.27
N ILE A 6 53.46 -14.05 10.94
CA ILE A 6 52.56 -13.30 10.05
C ILE A 6 51.15 -13.91 10.04
N LYS A 7 51.04 -15.24 10.06
CA LYS A 7 49.74 -15.93 10.11
C LYS A 7 49.00 -15.67 11.42
N ILE A 8 49.72 -15.66 12.55
CA ILE A 8 49.14 -15.36 13.87
C ILE A 8 48.68 -13.90 13.93
N PHE A 9 49.44 -12.97 13.36
CA PHE A 9 49.07 -11.56 13.30
C PHE A 9 47.84 -11.32 12.41
N LEU A 10 47.78 -11.96 11.24
CA LEU A 10 46.60 -11.92 10.35
C LEU A 10 45.36 -12.55 10.99
N PHE A 11 45.51 -13.65 11.72
CA PHE A 11 44.40 -14.31 12.41
C PHE A 11 43.87 -13.47 13.57
N GLY A 12 44.77 -12.83 14.35
CA GLY A 12 44.40 -11.88 15.40
C GLY A 12 43.69 -10.63 14.85
N PHE A 13 44.14 -10.11 13.71
CA PHE A 13 43.50 -8.98 13.05
C PHE A 13 42.10 -9.35 12.52
N LEU A 14 41.95 -10.53 11.91
CA LEU A 14 40.66 -11.02 11.43
C LEU A 14 39.67 -11.23 12.58
N PHE A 15 40.12 -11.75 13.73
CA PHE A 15 39.28 -11.96 14.90
C PHE A 15 38.87 -10.65 15.58
N GLY A 16 39.77 -9.66 15.64
CA GLY A 16 39.47 -8.31 16.09
C GLY A 16 38.44 -7.61 15.21
N PHE A 17 38.60 -7.73 13.88
CA PHE A 17 37.68 -7.14 12.91
C PHE A 17 36.29 -7.80 12.96
N LEU A 18 36.22 -9.13 13.05
CA LEU A 18 34.94 -9.87 13.18
C LEU A 18 34.18 -9.49 14.46
N SER A 19 34.89 -9.33 15.58
CA SER A 19 34.28 -8.94 16.85
C SER A 19 33.65 -7.55 16.77
N THR A 20 34.34 -6.58 16.16
CA THR A 20 33.76 -5.23 15.99
C THR A 20 32.54 -5.19 15.06
N THR A 21 32.45 -6.08 14.07
CA THR A 21 31.25 -6.17 13.20
C THR A 21 30.07 -6.88 13.84
N LEU A 22 30.30 -7.79 14.81
CA LEU A 22 29.23 -8.49 15.53
C LEU A 22 28.57 -7.61 16.62
N PHE A 23 29.28 -6.60 17.13
CA PHE A 23 28.76 -5.65 18.12
C PHE A 23 28.33 -4.29 17.53
N ALA A 24 28.45 -4.10 16.22
CA ALA A 24 27.99 -2.89 15.53
C ALA A 24 26.47 -2.93 15.26
N ASN A 25 25.65 -2.98 16.32
CA ASN A 25 24.25 -2.54 16.20
C ASN A 25 23.62 -2.11 17.55
N PRO A 26 24.04 -0.96 18.12
CA PRO A 26 23.36 -0.37 19.28
C PRO A 26 22.02 0.30 18.95
N ASP A 27 21.64 0.41 17.68
CA ASP A 27 20.52 1.27 17.24
C ASP A 27 19.12 0.75 17.62
N SER A 28 19.00 -0.50 18.04
CA SER A 28 17.70 -1.07 18.44
C SER A 28 17.24 -0.66 19.84
N LEU A 29 18.11 -0.07 20.67
CA LEU A 29 17.81 0.22 22.08
C LEU A 29 17.30 1.65 22.35
N PHE A 30 17.62 2.62 21.47
CA PHE A 30 17.39 4.04 21.73
C PHE A 30 16.08 4.61 21.16
N TYR A 31 15.47 3.96 20.17
CA TYR A 31 14.18 4.38 19.63
C TYR A 31 13.10 3.33 19.93
N PRO A 32 12.25 3.54 20.95
CA PRO A 32 11.13 2.63 21.17
C PRO A 32 10.26 2.61 19.91
N LYS A 33 10.08 1.42 19.33
CA LYS A 33 9.30 1.20 18.11
C LYS A 33 7.85 1.62 18.33
N LYS A 34 7.53 2.88 17.99
CA LYS A 34 6.18 3.44 18.17
C LYS A 34 5.26 2.87 17.08
N ARG A 35 4.21 2.17 17.51
CA ARG A 35 3.18 1.62 16.61
C ARG A 35 1.91 2.46 16.75
N THR A 36 1.47 3.03 15.64
CA THR A 36 0.19 3.76 15.60
C THR A 36 -0.77 3.02 14.68
N LEU A 37 -1.97 2.75 15.18
CA LEU A 37 -3.08 2.24 14.40
C LEU A 37 -4.04 3.40 14.13
N LYS A 38 -4.37 3.63 12.87
CA LYS A 38 -5.40 4.61 12.46
C LYS A 38 -6.45 3.89 11.66
N SER A 39 -7.71 4.21 11.89
CA SER A 39 -8.80 3.73 11.04
C SER A 39 -9.79 4.86 10.75
N GLY A 40 -10.45 4.75 9.61
CA GLY A 40 -11.35 5.78 9.14
C GLY A 40 -12.04 5.41 7.84
N THR A 41 -13.07 6.18 7.51
CA THR A 41 -13.69 6.13 6.20
C THR A 41 -12.90 6.96 5.21
N TYR A 42 -12.88 6.55 3.95
CA TYR A 42 -12.34 7.37 2.87
C TYR A 42 -13.41 7.60 1.82
N PHE A 43 -13.32 8.77 1.19
CA PHE A 43 -14.03 9.07 -0.05
C PHE A 43 -12.99 9.34 -1.12
N GLY A 44 -13.24 8.89 -2.33
CA GLY A 44 -12.31 9.07 -3.43
C GLY A 44 -13.02 9.39 -4.73
N LEU A 45 -12.28 10.02 -5.62
CA LEU A 45 -12.69 10.25 -6.99
C LEU A 45 -11.65 9.61 -7.90
N GLN A 46 -12.12 8.69 -8.72
CA GLN A 46 -11.35 8.00 -9.73
C GLN A 46 -11.66 8.59 -11.09
N SER A 47 -10.63 8.91 -11.84
CA SER A 47 -10.69 9.35 -13.23
C SER A 47 -9.93 8.36 -14.10
N GLY A 48 -10.61 7.82 -15.11
CA GLY A 48 -10.01 6.99 -16.15
C GLY A 48 -10.70 7.28 -17.49
N ARG A 49 -11.19 6.24 -18.16
CA ARG A 49 -12.17 6.39 -19.24
C ARG A 49 -13.52 6.90 -18.72
N PHE A 50 -13.86 6.51 -17.50
CA PHE A 50 -15.06 6.91 -16.77
C PHE A 50 -14.66 7.55 -15.43
N TYR A 51 -15.53 8.41 -14.93
CA TYR A 51 -15.44 8.90 -13.57
C TYR A 51 -16.12 7.93 -12.62
N ALA A 52 -15.46 7.63 -11.50
CA ALA A 52 -16.03 6.81 -10.45
C ALA A 52 -15.88 7.50 -9.09
N LEU A 53 -16.93 7.37 -8.28
CA LEU A 53 -16.88 7.73 -6.87
C LEU A 53 -16.54 6.48 -6.06
N GLU A 54 -15.56 6.63 -5.19
CA GLU A 54 -15.13 5.59 -4.26
C GLU A 54 -15.55 5.98 -2.84
N TYR A 55 -16.11 5.04 -2.09
CA TYR A 55 -16.40 5.22 -0.67
C TYR A 55 -16.08 3.94 0.07
N GLY A 56 -15.29 4.04 1.13
CA GLY A 56 -14.83 2.85 1.84
C GLY A 56 -14.25 3.13 3.20
N TRP A 57 -13.58 2.12 3.73
CA TRP A 57 -12.90 2.15 5.02
C TRP A 57 -11.45 1.72 4.84
N GLU A 58 -10.56 2.37 5.59
CA GLU A 58 -9.13 2.09 5.59
C GLU A 58 -8.61 1.90 7.02
N LEU A 59 -7.78 0.88 7.21
CA LEU A 59 -7.05 0.58 8.43
C LEU A 59 -5.56 0.72 8.16
N GLN A 60 -4.94 1.76 8.72
CA GLN A 60 -3.50 2.01 8.62
C GLN A 60 -2.77 1.56 9.88
N ARG A 61 -1.65 0.88 9.67
CA ARG A 61 -0.65 0.55 10.67
C ARG A 61 0.65 1.26 10.32
N LYS A 62 0.97 2.29 11.11
CA LYS A 62 2.24 3.01 11.02
C LYS A 62 3.23 2.46 12.03
N THR A 63 4.38 2.03 11.55
CA THR A 63 5.52 1.60 12.35
C THR A 63 6.63 2.61 12.17
N ARG A 64 6.96 3.33 13.24
CA ARG A 64 8.09 4.26 13.26
C ARG A 64 9.30 3.55 13.84
N GLU A 65 10.34 3.42 13.04
CA GLU A 65 11.63 2.84 13.47
C GLU A 65 12.62 3.95 13.79
N ASP A 66 12.55 5.08 13.08
CA ASP A 66 13.39 6.25 13.33
C ASP A 66 12.64 7.58 13.02
N LEU A 67 13.27 8.74 13.22
CA LEU A 67 12.73 10.05 12.85
C LEU A 67 12.46 10.13 11.34
N VAL A 68 13.33 9.51 10.54
CA VAL A 68 13.36 9.54 9.07
C VAL A 68 12.65 8.31 8.48
N HIS A 69 12.87 7.12 9.04
CA HIS A 69 12.31 5.88 8.53
C HIS A 69 10.97 5.54 9.18
N SER A 70 9.89 5.74 8.42
CA SER A 70 8.55 5.25 8.79
C SER A 70 7.94 4.41 7.68
N ASN A 71 7.60 3.17 8.03
CA ASN A 71 6.86 2.27 7.16
C ASN A 71 5.39 2.29 7.57
N THR A 72 4.50 2.50 6.61
CA THR A 72 3.05 2.48 6.86
C THR A 72 2.40 1.48 5.93
N THR A 73 1.78 0.46 6.50
CA THR A 73 0.96 -0.48 5.74
C THR A 73 -0.50 -0.18 6.03
N ALA A 74 -1.37 -0.30 5.04
CA ALA A 74 -2.80 -0.20 5.24
C ALA A 74 -3.55 -1.25 4.45
N VAL A 75 -4.72 -1.58 4.96
CA VAL A 75 -5.72 -2.39 4.29
C VAL A 75 -6.93 -1.49 4.06
N HIS A 76 -7.49 -1.52 2.86
CA HIS A 76 -8.69 -0.76 2.53
C HIS A 76 -9.71 -1.66 1.84
N HIS A 77 -10.97 -1.28 1.98
CA HIS A 77 -12.05 -1.87 1.23
C HIS A 77 -13.13 -0.81 1.00
N GLY A 78 -13.78 -0.83 -0.16
CA GLY A 78 -14.73 0.21 -0.51
C GLY A 78 -15.56 -0.11 -1.73
N PHE A 79 -16.68 0.57 -1.82
CA PHE A 79 -17.57 0.57 -2.96
C PHE A 79 -17.10 1.60 -3.99
N ASN A 80 -17.32 1.26 -5.25
CA ASN A 80 -17.01 2.07 -6.41
C ASN A 80 -18.29 2.21 -7.22
N ALA A 81 -18.71 3.43 -7.52
CA ALA A 81 -19.86 3.71 -8.36
C ALA A 81 -19.40 4.57 -9.53
N SER A 82 -19.54 4.03 -10.74
CA SER A 82 -19.20 4.68 -11.99
C SER A 82 -20.39 4.67 -12.94
N TYR A 83 -20.44 5.64 -13.84
CA TYR A 83 -21.53 5.76 -14.79
C TYR A 83 -20.97 5.86 -16.21
N ASP A 84 -21.38 4.94 -17.08
CA ASP A 84 -21.06 5.00 -18.50
C ASP A 84 -22.11 5.86 -19.22
N PHE A 85 -21.78 7.14 -19.44
CA PHE A 85 -22.64 8.06 -20.18
C PHE A 85 -22.86 7.67 -21.65
N SER A 86 -21.98 6.86 -22.24
CA SER A 86 -22.12 6.44 -23.64
C SER A 86 -23.16 5.34 -23.82
N ARG A 87 -23.37 4.50 -22.79
CA ARG A 87 -24.32 3.37 -22.81
C ARG A 87 -25.46 3.51 -21.82
N LEU A 88 -25.50 4.60 -21.05
CA LEU A 88 -26.46 4.86 -19.96
C LEU A 88 -26.53 3.73 -18.92
N ASN A 89 -25.38 3.12 -18.66
CA ASN A 89 -25.26 1.92 -17.83
C ASN A 89 -24.54 2.23 -16.51
N PRO A 90 -25.15 1.94 -15.34
CA PRO A 90 -24.50 2.10 -14.05
C PRO A 90 -23.55 0.92 -13.79
N ILE A 91 -22.26 1.23 -13.59
CA ILE A 91 -21.25 0.23 -13.26
C ILE A 91 -20.92 0.37 -11.79
N LEU A 92 -21.31 -0.64 -11.02
CA LEU A 92 -20.99 -0.75 -9.61
C LEU A 92 -19.77 -1.62 -9.40
N GLY A 93 -19.08 -1.40 -8.30
CA GLY A 93 -17.88 -2.12 -7.96
C GLY A 93 -17.62 -2.18 -6.47
N TYR A 94 -16.79 -3.14 -6.11
CA TYR A 94 -16.26 -3.28 -4.77
C TYR A 94 -14.79 -3.64 -4.86
N ASP A 95 -13.95 -2.92 -4.11
CA ASP A 95 -12.51 -3.10 -4.07
C ASP A 95 -12.10 -3.49 -2.65
N ILE A 96 -11.16 -4.42 -2.54
CA ILE A 96 -10.46 -4.75 -1.30
C ILE A 96 -8.98 -4.86 -1.61
N GLY A 97 -8.15 -4.19 -0.83
CA GLY A 97 -6.73 -4.12 -1.14
C GLY A 97 -5.87 -3.74 0.04
N PHE A 98 -4.58 -3.77 -0.19
CA PHE A 98 -3.57 -3.30 0.74
C PHE A 98 -2.58 -2.39 0.03
N TRP A 99 -2.03 -1.43 0.76
CA TRP A 99 -0.93 -0.60 0.28
C TRP A 99 0.14 -0.46 1.36
N SER A 100 1.38 -0.30 0.93
CA SER A 100 2.54 -0.07 1.77
C SER A 100 3.26 1.18 1.32
N ARG A 101 3.62 2.04 2.28
CA ARG A 101 4.36 3.27 2.07
C ARG A 101 5.77 3.12 2.59
N THR A 102 6.75 3.34 1.72
CA THR A 102 8.16 3.17 2.06
C THR A 102 8.86 4.53 2.14
N GLY A 103 9.22 4.95 3.37
CA GLY A 103 10.27 5.95 3.62
C GLY A 103 10.12 7.33 2.96
N ASN A 104 11.25 8.02 2.83
CA ASN A 104 11.39 9.48 2.61
C ASN A 104 10.65 10.07 1.41
N LEU A 105 10.27 9.26 0.42
CA LEU A 105 9.65 9.73 -0.82
C LEU A 105 8.11 9.71 -0.77
N ASP A 106 7.52 9.25 0.35
CA ASP A 106 6.06 9.09 0.53
C ASP A 106 5.37 8.24 -0.56
N LEU A 107 6.15 7.44 -1.30
CA LEU A 107 5.70 6.51 -2.34
C LEU A 107 4.95 5.34 -1.71
N THR A 108 3.78 5.05 -2.25
CA THR A 108 2.90 3.94 -1.87
C THR A 108 2.84 2.91 -2.98
N TYR A 109 2.99 1.65 -2.64
CA TYR A 109 2.80 0.50 -3.53
C TYR A 109 1.61 -0.29 -3.01
N GLY A 110 0.62 -0.54 -3.86
CA GLY A 110 -0.61 -1.20 -3.46
C GLY A 110 -1.05 -2.28 -4.42
N LEU A 111 -1.79 -3.24 -3.90
CA LEU A 111 -2.44 -4.29 -4.65
C LEU A 111 -3.87 -4.44 -4.14
N SER A 112 -4.84 -4.37 -5.05
CA SER A 112 -6.25 -4.54 -4.73
C SER A 112 -6.88 -5.64 -5.58
N ALA A 113 -7.79 -6.41 -5.00
CA ALA A 113 -8.76 -7.17 -5.75
C ALA A 113 -9.99 -6.30 -6.01
N ALA A 114 -10.51 -6.39 -7.23
CA ALA A 114 -11.59 -5.55 -7.71
C ALA A 114 -12.70 -6.41 -8.30
N VAL A 115 -13.93 -6.14 -7.88
CA VAL A 115 -15.13 -6.72 -8.48
C VAL A 115 -15.93 -5.59 -9.13
N ARG A 116 -16.40 -5.80 -10.37
CA ARG A 116 -17.20 -4.84 -11.14
C ARG A 116 -18.44 -5.52 -11.67
N THR A 117 -19.56 -4.80 -11.71
CA THR A 117 -20.84 -5.28 -12.23
C THR A 117 -21.61 -4.18 -12.92
N ASP A 118 -22.22 -4.51 -14.07
CA ASP A 118 -23.18 -3.67 -14.79
C ASP A 118 -24.63 -4.18 -14.54
N LEU A 119 -24.87 -4.75 -13.35
CA LEU A 119 -26.10 -5.46 -12.93
C LEU A 119 -26.47 -6.71 -13.75
N LYS A 120 -25.87 -6.89 -14.94
CA LYS A 120 -26.03 -8.04 -15.83
C LYS A 120 -24.82 -8.96 -15.83
N GLN A 121 -23.63 -8.43 -15.61
CA GLN A 121 -22.38 -9.18 -15.73
C GLN A 121 -21.46 -8.86 -14.58
N LEU A 122 -20.65 -9.82 -14.16
CA LEU A 122 -19.69 -9.66 -13.08
C LEU A 122 -18.27 -9.81 -13.63
N ARG A 123 -17.33 -9.03 -13.10
CA ARG A 123 -15.91 -9.16 -13.39
C ARG A 123 -15.14 -9.13 -12.12
N PHE A 124 -14.11 -9.95 -12.04
CA PHE A 124 -13.13 -9.89 -10.97
C PHE A 124 -11.75 -9.65 -11.58
N GLY A 125 -10.89 -9.03 -10.80
CA GLY A 125 -9.53 -8.76 -11.23
C GLY A 125 -8.65 -8.27 -10.13
N LEU A 126 -7.40 -8.03 -10.51
CA LEU A 126 -6.40 -7.45 -9.63
C LEU A 126 -6.02 -6.07 -10.16
N CYS A 127 -5.62 -5.21 -9.24
CA CYS A 127 -5.26 -3.84 -9.47
C CYS A 127 -3.94 -3.54 -8.74
N PRO A 128 -2.79 -3.75 -9.38
CA PRO A 128 -1.56 -3.11 -8.95
C PRO A 128 -1.71 -1.59 -9.04
N SER A 129 -1.22 -0.88 -8.03
CA SER A 129 -1.29 0.57 -7.93
C SER A 129 -0.02 1.15 -7.32
N VAL A 130 0.34 2.34 -7.77
CA VAL A 130 1.45 3.13 -7.23
C VAL A 130 0.94 4.55 -7.00
N GLY A 131 1.34 5.17 -5.91
CA GLY A 131 0.82 6.47 -5.54
C GLY A 131 1.71 7.24 -4.59
N ILE A 132 1.24 8.40 -4.21
CA ILE A 132 1.88 9.29 -3.24
C ILE A 132 0.82 9.69 -2.22
N LYS A 133 1.18 9.65 -0.94
CA LYS A 133 0.28 10.02 0.15
C LYS A 133 0.75 11.29 0.84
N VAL A 134 0.02 12.38 0.60
CA VAL A 134 0.26 13.69 1.23
C VAL A 134 -0.84 13.93 2.26
N TRP A 135 -0.46 13.87 3.54
CA TRP A 135 -1.36 14.09 4.67
C TRP A 135 -2.54 13.09 4.73
N GLN A 136 -3.75 13.56 4.40
CA GLN A 136 -4.99 12.77 4.35
C GLN A 136 -5.38 12.40 2.91
N LEU A 137 -4.76 13.06 1.92
CA LEU A 137 -4.97 12.82 0.51
C LEU A 137 -3.98 11.75 0.02
N HIS A 138 -4.52 10.74 -0.62
CA HIS A 138 -3.78 9.66 -1.24
C HIS A 138 -4.09 9.65 -2.73
N VAL A 139 -3.15 10.14 -3.52
CA VAL A 139 -3.24 10.12 -4.98
C VAL A 139 -2.54 8.86 -5.46
N GLN A 140 -3.22 8.04 -6.25
CA GLN A 140 -2.70 6.79 -6.75
C GLN A 140 -3.08 6.61 -8.22
N THR A 141 -2.20 6.00 -8.98
CA THR A 141 -2.49 5.48 -10.31
C THR A 141 -2.46 3.96 -10.26
N GLY A 142 -3.32 3.32 -11.05
CA GLY A 142 -3.41 1.87 -11.07
C GLY A 142 -3.92 1.34 -12.39
N MET A 143 -3.76 0.03 -12.56
CA MET A 143 -4.24 -0.69 -13.72
C MET A 143 -5.11 -1.86 -13.27
N TYR A 144 -6.36 -1.89 -13.69
CA TYR A 144 -7.26 -3.02 -13.49
C TYR A 144 -7.01 -4.09 -14.55
N VAL A 145 -6.54 -5.25 -14.10
CA VAL A 145 -6.46 -6.48 -14.89
C VAL A 145 -7.71 -7.31 -14.58
N LEU A 146 -8.78 -7.07 -15.33
CA LEU A 146 -10.10 -7.69 -15.13
C LEU A 146 -10.26 -8.91 -16.04
N GLY A 147 -10.51 -10.07 -15.44
CA GLY A 147 -10.94 -11.26 -16.16
C GLY A 147 -12.46 -11.25 -16.37
N PRO A 148 -12.96 -11.71 -17.53
CA PRO A 148 -14.40 -11.84 -17.73
C PRO A 148 -14.95 -13.01 -16.90
N PHE A 149 -16.07 -12.78 -16.21
CA PHE A 149 -16.89 -13.86 -15.66
C PHE A 149 -18.33 -13.71 -16.17
N TYR A 150 -18.71 -14.58 -17.09
CA TYR A 150 -20.04 -14.53 -17.71
C TYR A 150 -21.05 -15.12 -16.74
N ALA A 151 -21.82 -14.26 -16.06
CA ALA A 151 -22.86 -14.70 -15.12
C ALA A 151 -24.25 -14.78 -15.77
N LEU A 152 -24.59 -13.90 -16.73
CA LEU A 152 -25.94 -13.84 -17.33
C LEU A 152 -25.99 -13.50 -18.84
N ASP A 153 -24.93 -12.97 -19.47
CA ASP A 153 -24.95 -12.57 -20.89
C ASP A 153 -23.53 -12.61 -21.50
N ASN A 154 -23.42 -12.89 -22.81
CA ASN A 154 -22.17 -13.08 -23.57
C ASN A 154 -21.55 -11.78 -24.12
N THR A 155 -22.19 -10.64 -23.88
CA THR A 155 -21.64 -9.33 -24.24
C THR A 155 -20.54 -8.93 -23.24
N THR A 156 -19.72 -7.91 -23.51
CA THR A 156 -18.73 -7.40 -22.54
C THR A 156 -18.97 -5.90 -22.30
N PHE A 157 -19.13 -5.48 -21.04
CA PHE A 157 -19.18 -4.05 -20.67
C PHE A 157 -17.79 -3.42 -20.61
N ASN A 158 -17.67 -2.10 -20.78
CA ASN A 158 -16.38 -1.41 -20.64
C ASN A 158 -16.20 -0.95 -19.20
N SER A 159 -14.98 -1.06 -18.68
CA SER A 159 -14.60 -0.52 -17.37
C SER A 159 -13.26 0.20 -17.50
N ASN A 160 -12.88 0.98 -16.49
CA ASN A 160 -11.57 1.62 -16.44
C ASN A 160 -10.46 0.57 -16.38
N THR A 161 -9.59 0.54 -17.39
CA THR A 161 -8.36 -0.27 -17.37
C THR A 161 -7.24 0.46 -16.65
N PHE A 162 -7.00 1.72 -16.99
CA PHE A 162 -6.06 2.60 -16.29
C PHE A 162 -6.83 3.70 -15.59
N PHE A 163 -6.36 4.12 -14.42
CA PHE A 163 -6.99 5.19 -13.68
C PHE A 163 -6.01 5.97 -12.83
N ILE A 164 -6.40 7.21 -12.53
CA ILE A 164 -5.84 8.04 -11.48
C ILE A 164 -6.97 8.23 -10.45
N SER A 165 -6.70 7.94 -9.19
CA SER A 165 -7.65 8.05 -8.09
C SER A 165 -7.07 8.96 -7.01
N ALA A 166 -7.89 9.88 -6.52
CA ALA A 166 -7.58 10.70 -5.37
C ALA A 166 -8.52 10.32 -4.23
N ARG A 167 -7.97 9.76 -3.15
CA ARG A 167 -8.71 9.32 -1.96
C ARG A 167 -8.40 10.23 -0.79
N PHE A 168 -9.42 10.70 -0.08
CA PHE A 168 -9.28 11.48 1.14
C PHE A 168 -9.75 10.65 2.33
N LEU A 169 -8.88 10.46 3.32
CA LEU A 169 -9.15 9.66 4.50
C LEU A 169 -9.60 10.53 5.69
N LEU A 170 -10.82 10.29 6.17
CA LEU A 170 -11.36 10.82 7.42
C LEU A 170 -10.95 9.91 8.59
N VAL A 171 -9.92 10.31 9.32
CA VAL A 171 -9.43 9.55 10.48
C VAL A 171 -10.40 9.70 11.65
N LYS A 172 -11.13 8.62 11.98
CA LYS A 172 -12.08 8.60 13.11
C LYS A 172 -11.46 8.06 14.39
N HIS A 173 -10.59 7.04 14.27
CA HIS A 173 -9.95 6.41 15.43
C HIS A 173 -8.44 6.37 15.27
N LYS A 174 -7.73 6.76 16.33
CA LYS A 174 -6.27 6.71 16.43
C LYS A 174 -5.89 6.08 17.76
N LYS A 175 -5.28 4.90 17.71
CA LYS A 175 -4.66 4.26 18.89
C LYS A 175 -3.14 4.29 18.74
N THR A 176 -2.45 4.82 19.73
CA THR A 176 -0.99 4.85 19.78
C THR A 176 -0.54 3.85 20.84
N LYS A 177 0.26 2.85 20.49
CA LYS A 177 0.86 1.91 21.44
C LYS A 177 2.37 2.21 21.53
N GLY A 178 2.86 2.54 22.73
CA GLY A 178 4.26 2.93 22.97
C GLY A 178 4.49 4.41 23.31
N ALA A 179 3.47 5.11 23.83
CA ALA A 179 3.72 6.23 24.73
C ALA A 179 3.67 5.62 26.13
N ASN A 180 4.81 5.59 26.82
CA ASN A 180 4.84 5.44 28.28
C ASN A 180 4.09 6.61 28.89
#